data_AF-M0PG15-F1
#
_entry.id   AF-M0PG15-F1
#
_cell.length_a   1.000
_cell.length_b   1.000
_cell.length_c   1.000
_cell.angle_alpha   90.00
_cell.angle_beta   90.00
_cell.angle_gamma   90.00
#
_symmetry.space_group_name_H-M   'P 1'
#
loop_
_entity.id
_entity.type
_entity.pdbx_description
1 polymer ?
#
loop_
_entity_poly.entity_id
_entity_poly.type
_entity_poly.pdbx_seq_one_letter_code
_entity_poly.pdbx_strand_id
1 'polypeptide(L)'
;MENYLAWKWYRIFGYVNKLRWVYETDPEEIDVPDGYQVNRGNRLRVYDDAEQEKYLGAELQSRGRRNPVSLISTALIQHLHENDENLTFFIIELYETNLLLSQNHVTPVLTRAGSFLEHALNDRLGTDMKLSPVIRAAYNKGELTDEEVRLAQFIRLCRNDVSHNFAYFTEWGFMVHDHASVCVKPLLSSISDSWYGVDFRVGDQLSIENCLRVVEEEFEFEWLNDKVTYDDDSIRDRYVTERGRE
;
A
#
# COMPACT_ATOMS: atom_id res chain seq x y z
N MET A 1 6.77 -6.66 19.15
CA MET A 1 7.36 -5.47 19.82
C MET A 1 8.69 -5.70 20.55
N GLU A 2 9.16 -6.94 20.80
CA GLU A 2 10.38 -7.20 21.62
C GLU A 2 11.73 -6.97 20.92
N ASN A 3 11.74 -6.74 19.60
CA ASN A 3 12.98 -6.75 18.82
C ASN A 3 13.77 -5.43 18.82
N TYR A 4 13.19 -4.31 19.29
CA TYR A 4 13.80 -2.99 19.12
C TYR A 4 13.96 -2.24 20.43
N LEU A 5 15.18 -1.75 20.67
CA LEU A 5 15.48 -0.80 21.74
C LEU A 5 14.80 0.55 21.46
N ALA A 6 14.40 1.28 22.51
CA ALA A 6 13.70 2.56 22.39
C ALA A 6 14.39 3.59 21.47
N TRP A 7 15.73 3.62 21.46
CA TRP A 7 16.49 4.53 20.58
C TRP A 7 16.43 4.13 19.09
N LYS A 8 16.25 2.83 18.77
CA LYS A 8 16.03 2.38 17.38
C LYS A 8 14.64 2.81 16.91
N TRP A 9 13.63 2.65 17.76
CA TRP A 9 12.28 3.15 17.47
C TRP A 9 12.26 4.65 17.20
N TYR A 10 12.95 5.44 18.02
CA TYR A 10 13.10 6.88 17.78
C TYR A 10 13.64 7.19 16.37
N ARG A 11 14.63 6.43 15.89
CA ARG A 11 15.17 6.60 14.53
C ARG A 11 14.19 6.18 13.45
N ILE A 12 13.54 5.02 13.62
CA ILE A 12 12.50 4.52 12.70
C ILE A 12 11.41 5.58 12.53
N PHE A 13 10.84 6.08 13.62
CA PHE A 13 9.84 7.14 13.59
C PHE A 13 10.36 8.42 12.94
N GLY A 14 11.63 8.79 13.19
CA GLY A 14 12.26 9.93 12.53
C GLY A 14 12.32 9.80 11.00
N TYR A 15 12.60 8.61 10.46
CA TYR A 15 12.58 8.36 9.01
C TYR A 15 11.15 8.30 8.47
N VAL A 16 10.22 7.71 9.21
CA VAL A 16 8.79 7.67 8.84
C VAL A 16 8.19 9.08 8.77
N ASN A 17 8.55 9.96 9.70
CA ASN A 17 8.13 11.37 9.66
C ASN A 17 8.72 12.11 8.45
N LYS A 18 9.94 11.77 8.03
CA LYS A 18 10.55 12.34 6.81
C LYS A 18 9.86 11.82 5.56
N LEU A 19 9.47 10.54 5.51
CA LEU A 19 8.63 10.02 4.42
C LEU A 19 7.32 10.79 4.36
N ARG A 20 6.63 10.92 5.50
CA ARG A 20 5.39 11.71 5.61
C ARG A 20 5.56 13.10 5.01
N TRP A 21 6.60 13.83 5.43
CA TRP A 21 6.90 15.17 4.92
C TRP A 21 7.06 15.19 3.40
N VAL A 22 7.77 14.22 2.81
CA VAL A 22 7.94 14.13 1.34
C VAL A 22 6.61 13.93 0.59
N TYR A 23 5.64 13.23 1.19
CA TYR A 23 4.34 12.99 0.59
C TYR A 23 3.33 14.12 0.83
N GLU A 24 3.42 14.82 1.95
CA GLU A 24 2.48 15.88 2.34
C GLU A 24 2.91 17.28 1.87
N THR A 25 4.20 17.49 1.59
CA THR A 25 4.72 18.81 1.20
C THR A 25 4.60 19.03 -0.31
N ASP A 26 4.05 20.17 -0.70
CA ASP A 26 4.09 20.63 -2.09
C ASP A 26 5.54 21.06 -2.44
N PRO A 27 6.18 20.47 -3.46
CA PRO A 27 7.52 20.88 -3.88
C PRO A 27 7.67 22.37 -4.15
N GLU A 28 6.61 23.07 -4.59
CA GLU A 28 6.66 24.50 -4.89
C GLU A 28 6.71 25.38 -3.64
N GLU A 29 6.27 24.86 -2.49
CA GLU A 29 6.26 25.59 -1.20
C GLU A 29 7.59 25.48 -0.44
N ILE A 30 8.54 24.69 -0.95
CA ILE A 30 9.80 24.43 -0.26
C ILE A 30 10.82 25.54 -0.53
N ASP A 31 11.21 26.25 0.52
CA ASP A 31 12.26 27.27 0.47
C ASP A 31 13.66 26.61 0.48
N VAL A 32 14.14 26.26 -0.71
CA VAL A 32 15.51 25.75 -0.93
C VAL A 32 16.34 26.83 -1.61
N PRO A 33 17.54 27.17 -1.08
CA PRO A 33 18.41 28.15 -1.73
C PRO A 33 18.77 27.75 -3.17
N ASP A 34 18.75 28.72 -4.09
CA ASP A 34 19.16 28.50 -5.47
C ASP A 34 20.57 27.90 -5.56
N GLY A 35 20.70 26.79 -6.30
CA GLY A 35 21.97 26.11 -6.47
C GLY A 35 22.48 25.35 -5.24
N TYR A 36 21.62 25.11 -4.24
CA TYR A 36 21.93 24.24 -3.11
C TYR A 36 22.29 22.83 -3.62
N GLN A 37 23.58 22.49 -3.58
CA GLN A 37 24.10 21.19 -3.97
C GLN A 37 24.62 20.47 -2.73
N VAL A 38 24.11 19.26 -2.50
CA VAL A 38 24.56 18.41 -1.41
C VAL A 38 25.49 17.33 -1.96
N ASN A 39 26.61 17.12 -1.27
CA ASN A 39 27.50 16.01 -1.54
C ASN A 39 26.76 14.69 -1.29
N ARG A 40 26.64 13.87 -2.35
CA ARG A 40 26.00 12.53 -2.32
C ARG A 40 26.57 11.56 -1.27
N GLY A 41 27.73 11.88 -0.68
CA GLY A 41 28.38 11.09 0.37
C GLY A 41 27.81 11.31 1.78
N ASN A 42 26.97 12.32 2.00
CA ASN A 42 26.37 12.57 3.33
C ASN A 42 25.18 11.64 3.56
N ARG A 43 25.36 10.69 4.50
CA ARG A 43 24.27 9.81 4.95
C ARG A 43 23.18 10.64 5.65
N LEU A 44 21.92 10.33 5.37
CA LEU A 44 20.77 10.92 6.05
C LEU A 44 20.77 10.51 7.54
N ARG A 45 20.89 11.48 8.45
CA ARG A 45 21.01 11.27 9.91
C ARG A 45 19.88 11.97 10.66
N VAL A 46 18.98 11.23 11.30
CA VAL A 46 17.75 11.75 11.96
C VAL A 46 17.90 13.03 12.83
N TYR A 47 19.07 13.39 13.34
CA TYR A 47 19.29 14.50 14.30
C TYR A 47 19.58 15.89 13.69
N ASP A 48 19.61 16.03 12.37
CA ASP A 48 19.88 17.30 11.68
C ASP A 48 18.71 17.65 10.75
N ASP A 49 17.57 18.01 11.35
CA ASP A 49 16.28 18.11 10.66
C ASP A 49 16.25 19.26 9.64
N ALA A 50 16.73 20.44 10.00
CA ALA A 50 16.69 21.61 9.11
C ALA A 50 17.57 21.45 7.86
N GLU A 51 18.77 20.87 7.99
CA GLU A 51 19.64 20.64 6.83
C GLU A 51 19.13 19.47 5.97
N GLN A 52 18.43 18.51 6.58
CA GLN A 52 17.83 17.39 5.86
C GLN A 52 16.57 17.75 5.12
N GLU A 53 15.72 18.60 5.68
CA GLU A 53 14.57 19.15 4.96
C GLU A 53 15.02 19.94 3.74
N LYS A 54 16.09 20.75 3.86
CA LYS A 54 16.70 21.42 2.69
C LYS A 54 17.21 20.42 1.67
N TYR A 55 17.92 19.37 2.10
CA TYR A 55 18.44 18.35 1.19
C TYR A 55 17.33 17.55 0.49
N LEU A 56 16.37 17.05 1.25
CA LEU A 56 15.23 16.30 0.74
C LEU A 56 14.36 17.19 -0.14
N GLY A 57 14.19 18.46 0.24
CA GLY A 57 13.51 19.49 -0.54
C GLY A 57 14.18 19.74 -1.89
N ALA A 58 15.51 19.89 -1.90
CA ALA A 58 16.28 20.06 -3.12
C ALA A 58 16.16 18.84 -4.06
N GLU A 59 16.24 17.62 -3.51
CA GLU A 59 16.04 16.38 -4.27
C GLU A 59 14.59 16.26 -4.79
N LEU A 60 13.60 16.66 -3.98
CA LEU A 60 12.19 16.66 -4.34
C LEU A 60 11.89 17.63 -5.49
N GLN A 61 12.36 18.88 -5.41
CA GLN A 61 12.19 19.89 -6.46
C GLN A 61 12.91 19.52 -7.76
N SER A 62 14.17 19.08 -7.65
CA SER A 62 15.01 18.88 -8.84
C SER A 62 14.78 17.55 -9.55
N ARG A 63 14.37 16.51 -8.83
CA ARG A 63 14.29 15.13 -9.38
C ARG A 63 13.02 14.37 -9.01
N GLY A 64 12.08 15.01 -8.31
CA GLY A 64 10.80 14.42 -7.91
C GLY A 64 10.90 13.41 -6.77
N ARG A 65 9.74 13.02 -6.22
CA ARG A 65 9.56 12.24 -4.98
C ARG A 65 10.35 10.93 -4.89
N ARG A 66 10.60 10.26 -6.02
CA ARG A 66 11.31 8.96 -6.04
C ARG A 66 12.69 9.02 -5.40
N ASN A 67 13.42 10.14 -5.56
CA ASN A 67 14.77 10.29 -5.03
C ASN A 67 14.80 10.41 -3.50
N PRO A 68 14.10 11.38 -2.88
CA PRO A 68 14.05 11.48 -1.43
C PRO A 68 13.44 10.22 -0.78
N VAL A 69 12.42 9.60 -1.38
CA VAL A 69 11.87 8.32 -0.89
C VAL A 69 12.93 7.22 -0.87
N SER A 70 13.72 7.08 -1.94
CA SER A 70 14.81 6.08 -2.01
C SER A 70 15.91 6.32 -0.97
N LEU A 71 16.26 7.57 -0.70
CA LEU A 71 17.25 7.93 0.33
C LEU A 71 16.74 7.57 1.73
N ILE A 72 15.48 7.91 2.01
CA ILE A 72 14.88 7.64 3.31
C ILE A 72 14.65 6.13 3.50
N SER A 73 14.18 5.41 2.49
CA SER A 73 13.95 3.96 2.56
C SER A 73 15.24 3.19 2.81
N THR A 74 16.32 3.55 2.12
CA THR A 74 17.65 2.95 2.33
C THR A 74 18.13 3.17 3.77
N ALA A 75 17.90 4.37 4.33
CA ALA A 75 18.28 4.67 5.70
C ALA A 75 17.40 3.96 6.73
N LEU A 76 16.09 3.83 6.45
CA LEU A 76 15.15 3.11 7.31
C LEU A 76 15.47 1.62 7.38
N ILE A 77 15.72 0.97 6.24
CA ILE A 77 16.11 -0.45 6.14
C ILE A 77 17.34 -0.73 7.02
N GLN A 78 18.37 0.13 7.00
CA GLN A 78 19.58 -0.03 7.83
C GLN A 78 19.31 -0.02 9.35
N HIS A 79 18.14 0.45 9.77
CA HIS A 79 17.72 0.51 11.17
C HIS A 79 16.72 -0.57 11.57
N LEU A 80 16.16 -1.28 10.60
CA LEU A 80 15.30 -2.44 10.81
C LEU A 80 16.14 -3.71 10.98
N HIS A 81 15.55 -4.72 11.59
CA HIS A 81 16.06 -6.09 11.52
C HIS A 81 15.80 -6.65 10.12
N GLU A 82 16.63 -7.60 9.69
CA GLU A 82 16.54 -8.23 8.36
C GLU A 82 15.14 -8.80 8.08
N ASN A 83 14.49 -9.38 9.09
CA ASN A 83 13.12 -9.92 8.96
C ASN A 83 12.03 -8.85 8.81
N ASP A 84 12.35 -7.59 9.10
CA ASP A 84 11.41 -6.46 9.12
C ASP A 84 11.67 -5.48 7.96
N GLU A 85 12.64 -5.73 7.08
CA GLU A 85 12.98 -4.81 5.97
C GLU A 85 11.75 -4.45 5.13
N ASN A 86 10.88 -5.44 4.90
CA ASN A 86 9.63 -5.28 4.18
C ASN A 86 8.65 -4.28 4.81
N LEU A 87 8.72 -4.02 6.12
CA LEU A 87 7.92 -2.98 6.76
C LEU A 87 8.15 -1.62 6.09
N THR A 88 9.36 -1.34 5.61
CA THR A 88 9.66 -0.12 4.84
C THR A 88 8.80 -0.03 3.58
N PHE A 89 8.65 -1.14 2.87
CA PHE A 89 7.85 -1.17 1.63
C PHE A 89 6.36 -1.06 1.91
N PHE A 90 5.85 -1.63 3.00
CA PHE A 90 4.46 -1.42 3.45
C PHE A 90 4.18 0.07 3.75
N ILE A 91 5.08 0.73 4.49
CA ILE A 91 4.95 2.15 4.81
C ILE A 91 4.92 3.00 3.53
N ILE A 92 5.83 2.73 2.59
CA ILE A 92 5.88 3.44 1.31
C ILE A 92 4.61 3.19 0.50
N GLU A 93 4.15 1.94 0.37
CA GLU A 93 2.98 1.62 -0.41
C GLU A 93 1.70 2.24 0.17
N LEU A 94 1.59 2.36 1.51
CA LEU A 94 0.50 3.08 2.16
C LEU A 94 0.48 4.58 1.80
N TYR A 95 1.65 5.23 1.80
CA TYR A 95 1.75 6.64 1.38
C TYR A 95 1.48 6.85 -0.11
N GLU A 96 2.05 6.01 -0.98
CA GLU A 96 1.78 6.06 -2.43
C GLU A 96 0.30 5.83 -2.72
N THR A 97 -0.32 4.85 -2.06
CA THR A 97 -1.77 4.59 -2.17
C THR A 97 -2.56 5.82 -1.75
N ASN A 98 -2.23 6.43 -0.61
CA ASN A 98 -2.93 7.63 -0.12
C ASN A 98 -2.83 8.81 -1.10
N LEU A 99 -1.63 9.06 -1.66
CA LEU A 99 -1.42 10.11 -2.65
C LEU A 99 -2.25 9.86 -3.91
N LEU A 100 -2.24 8.63 -4.43
CA LEU A 100 -3.00 8.28 -5.63
C LEU A 100 -4.52 8.39 -5.39
N LEU A 101 -5.01 7.97 -4.22
CA LEU A 101 -6.42 8.13 -3.86
C LEU A 101 -6.82 9.61 -3.78
N SER A 102 -5.97 10.49 -3.21
CA SER A 102 -6.25 11.94 -3.19
C SER A 102 -6.30 12.58 -4.60
N GLN A 103 -5.73 11.91 -5.60
CA GLN A 103 -5.72 12.32 -7.01
C GLN A 103 -6.79 11.58 -7.83
N ASN A 104 -7.65 10.79 -7.17
CA ASN A 104 -8.68 9.97 -7.81
C ASN A 104 -8.10 8.97 -8.84
N HIS A 105 -6.95 8.37 -8.53
CA HIS A 105 -6.24 7.42 -9.39
C HIS A 105 -6.52 5.96 -9.00
N VAL A 106 -7.79 5.53 -9.14
CA VAL A 106 -8.27 4.18 -8.79
C VAL A 106 -7.48 3.06 -9.49
N THR A 107 -7.32 3.13 -10.81
CA THR A 107 -6.65 2.10 -11.62
C THR A 107 -5.19 1.88 -11.22
N PRO A 108 -4.35 2.95 -11.09
CA PRO A 108 -3.01 2.83 -10.54
C PRO A 108 -2.97 2.20 -9.14
N VAL A 109 -3.88 2.56 -8.24
CA VAL A 109 -3.95 1.98 -6.89
C VAL A 109 -4.15 0.47 -6.96
N LEU A 110 -5.19 0.01 -7.67
CA LEU A 110 -5.49 -1.43 -7.75
C LEU A 110 -4.37 -2.22 -8.44
N THR A 111 -3.79 -1.68 -9.50
CA THR A 111 -2.69 -2.34 -10.23
C THR A 111 -1.46 -2.50 -9.33
N ARG A 112 -1.07 -1.43 -8.64
CA ARG A 112 0.08 -1.44 -7.73
C ARG A 112 -0.15 -2.33 -6.52
N ALA A 113 -1.30 -2.21 -5.87
CA ALA A 113 -1.65 -2.99 -4.70
C ALA A 113 -1.62 -4.50 -5.00
N GLY A 114 -2.15 -4.92 -6.14
CA GLY A 114 -2.06 -6.32 -6.57
C GLY A 114 -0.62 -6.80 -6.74
N SER A 115 0.22 -6.04 -7.45
CA SER A 115 1.64 -6.38 -7.62
C SER A 115 2.42 -6.36 -6.30
N PHE A 116 2.15 -5.39 -5.43
CA PHE A 116 2.77 -5.29 -4.12
C PHE A 116 2.41 -6.49 -3.24
N LEU A 117 1.12 -6.84 -3.14
CA LEU A 117 0.66 -8.01 -2.38
C LEU A 117 1.27 -9.30 -2.92
N GLU A 118 1.35 -9.46 -4.24
CA GLU A 118 1.98 -10.65 -4.85
C GLU A 118 3.44 -10.78 -4.41
N HIS A 119 4.22 -9.70 -4.49
CA HIS A 119 5.62 -9.71 -4.09
C HIS A 119 5.80 -9.90 -2.58
N ALA A 120 5.05 -9.16 -1.76
CA ALA A 120 5.16 -9.21 -0.30
C ALA A 120 4.82 -10.60 0.24
N LEU A 121 3.77 -11.25 -0.28
CA LEU A 121 3.38 -12.60 0.13
C LEU A 121 4.40 -13.63 -0.35
N ASN A 122 4.91 -13.51 -1.57
CA ASN A 122 5.93 -14.44 -2.08
C ASN A 122 7.21 -14.37 -1.27
N ASP A 123 7.67 -13.17 -0.95
CA ASP A 123 8.85 -12.98 -0.11
C ASP A 123 8.62 -13.56 1.28
N ARG A 124 7.48 -13.25 1.90
CA ARG A 124 7.08 -13.79 3.21
C ARG A 124 7.04 -15.33 3.22
N LEU A 125 6.60 -15.96 2.14
CA LEU A 125 6.44 -17.40 2.05
C LEU A 125 7.64 -18.15 1.49
N GLY A 126 8.64 -17.43 0.95
CA GLY A 126 9.74 -18.01 0.19
C GLY A 126 9.28 -18.70 -1.10
N THR A 127 8.30 -18.13 -1.82
CA THR A 127 7.70 -18.70 -3.03
C THR A 127 7.79 -17.75 -4.23
N ASP A 128 7.42 -18.25 -5.41
CA ASP A 128 7.27 -17.46 -6.64
C ASP A 128 5.97 -17.87 -7.35
N MET A 129 4.84 -17.46 -6.78
CA MET A 129 3.49 -17.78 -7.23
C MET A 129 2.76 -16.52 -7.67
N LYS A 130 1.80 -16.66 -8.59
CA LYS A 130 0.89 -15.55 -8.93
C LYS A 130 0.02 -15.15 -7.73
N LEU A 131 -0.59 -13.95 -7.78
CA LEU A 131 -1.36 -13.36 -6.68
C LEU A 131 -2.45 -14.29 -6.09
N SER A 132 -3.25 -14.96 -6.92
CA SER A 132 -4.31 -15.87 -6.41
C SER A 132 -3.75 -17.05 -5.59
N PRO A 133 -2.84 -17.89 -6.16
CA PRO A 133 -2.28 -19.00 -5.39
C PRO A 133 -1.42 -18.56 -4.21
N VAL A 134 -0.76 -17.40 -4.25
CA VAL A 134 0.03 -16.93 -3.09
C VAL A 134 -0.86 -16.47 -1.93
N ILE A 135 -2.01 -15.82 -2.20
CA ILE A 135 -3.01 -15.50 -1.16
C ILE A 135 -3.51 -16.79 -0.48
N ARG A 136 -3.80 -17.85 -1.26
CA ARG A 136 -4.15 -19.18 -0.71
C ARG A 136 -3.08 -19.70 0.22
N ALA A 137 -1.84 -19.71 -0.27
CA ALA A 137 -0.72 -20.29 0.46
C ALA A 137 -0.49 -19.55 1.78
N ALA A 138 -0.66 -18.22 1.78
CA ALA A 138 -0.53 -17.38 2.97
C ALA A 138 -1.60 -17.70 4.01
N TYR A 139 -2.87 -17.83 3.61
CA TYR A 139 -3.95 -18.26 4.50
C TYR A 139 -3.68 -19.64 5.12
N ASN A 140 -3.33 -20.63 4.28
CA ASN A 140 -3.08 -21.99 4.73
C ASN A 140 -1.90 -22.10 5.70
N LYS A 141 -0.93 -21.18 5.61
CA LYS A 141 0.22 -21.08 6.52
C LYS A 141 -0.05 -20.20 7.75
N GLY A 142 -1.23 -19.58 7.83
CA GLY A 142 -1.59 -18.68 8.93
C GLY A 142 -0.95 -17.29 8.86
N GLU A 143 -0.42 -16.90 7.70
CA GLU A 143 0.18 -15.57 7.49
C GLU A 143 -0.89 -14.50 7.19
N LEU A 144 -2.09 -14.91 6.77
CA LEU A 144 -3.24 -14.02 6.62
C LEU A 144 -4.42 -14.56 7.43
N THR A 145 -5.15 -13.66 8.04
CA THR A 145 -6.45 -13.91 8.66
C THR A 145 -7.54 -14.12 7.61
N ASP A 146 -8.72 -14.59 8.04
CA ASP A 146 -9.84 -14.79 7.13
C ASP A 146 -10.29 -13.49 6.46
N GLU A 147 -10.34 -12.40 7.21
CA GLU A 147 -10.81 -11.10 6.73
C GLU A 147 -9.81 -10.49 5.73
N GLU A 148 -8.51 -10.60 6.01
CA GLU A 148 -7.45 -10.15 5.10
C GLU A 148 -7.48 -10.93 3.77
N VAL A 149 -7.73 -12.24 3.81
CA VAL A 149 -7.85 -13.07 2.61
C VAL A 149 -9.04 -12.65 1.77
N ARG A 150 -10.20 -12.45 2.40
CA ARG A 150 -11.41 -12.00 1.70
C ARG A 150 -11.16 -10.65 1.02
N LEU A 151 -10.60 -9.69 1.75
CA LEU A 151 -10.32 -8.37 1.20
C LEU A 151 -9.25 -8.40 0.09
N ALA A 152 -8.20 -9.20 0.25
CA ALA A 152 -7.17 -9.40 -0.78
C ALA A 152 -7.74 -10.04 -2.05
N GLN A 153 -8.65 -11.01 -1.92
CA GLN A 153 -9.32 -11.63 -3.07
C GLN A 153 -10.22 -10.64 -3.80
N PHE A 154 -10.98 -9.81 -3.07
CA PHE A 154 -11.81 -8.77 -3.67
C PHE A 154 -10.97 -7.75 -4.46
N ILE A 155 -9.86 -7.26 -3.87
CA ILE A 155 -8.92 -6.36 -4.55
C ILE A 155 -8.30 -7.02 -5.79
N ARG A 156 -7.91 -8.29 -5.70
CA ARG A 156 -7.37 -9.05 -6.84
C ARG A 156 -8.36 -9.09 -8.00
N LEU A 157 -9.63 -9.38 -7.72
CA LEU A 157 -10.67 -9.45 -8.74
C LEU A 157 -10.88 -8.12 -9.44
N CYS A 158 -10.96 -7.03 -8.66
CA CYS A 158 -11.07 -5.67 -9.19
C CYS A 158 -9.83 -5.28 -10.03
N ARG A 159 -8.62 -5.65 -9.57
CA ARG A 159 -7.37 -5.43 -10.32
C ARG A 159 -7.38 -6.16 -11.66
N ASN A 160 -7.84 -7.39 -11.69
CA ASN A 160 -7.93 -8.17 -12.92
C ASN A 160 -8.95 -7.54 -13.88
N ASP A 161 -10.10 -7.12 -13.38
CA ASP A 161 -11.14 -6.50 -14.20
C ASP A 161 -10.68 -5.17 -14.81
N VAL A 162 -10.05 -4.30 -14.03
CA VAL A 162 -9.44 -3.04 -14.54
C VAL A 162 -8.42 -3.30 -15.65
N SER A 163 -7.62 -4.35 -15.52
CA SER A 163 -6.56 -4.67 -16.49
C SER A 163 -7.12 -5.12 -17.85
N HIS A 164 -8.37 -5.62 -17.90
CA HIS A 164 -8.96 -6.22 -19.08
C HIS A 164 -10.18 -5.45 -19.64
N ASN A 165 -10.92 -4.73 -18.82
CA ASN A 165 -12.27 -4.23 -19.14
C ASN A 165 -12.49 -2.72 -18.87
N PHE A 166 -11.46 -1.94 -18.50
CA PHE A 166 -11.60 -0.54 -18.07
C PHE A 166 -12.46 0.35 -18.98
N ALA A 167 -12.42 0.13 -20.30
CA ALA A 167 -13.18 0.91 -21.28
C ALA A 167 -14.71 0.74 -21.20
N TYR A 168 -15.21 -0.20 -20.38
CA TYR A 168 -16.63 -0.57 -20.32
C TYR A 168 -17.23 -0.44 -18.93
N PHE A 169 -16.60 0.29 -18.01
CA PHE A 169 -17.18 0.47 -16.68
C PHE A 169 -18.47 1.27 -16.74
N THR A 170 -19.56 0.64 -16.30
CA THR A 170 -20.76 1.34 -15.87
C THR A 170 -20.45 2.15 -14.62
N GLU A 171 -21.31 3.11 -14.26
CA GLU A 171 -21.16 3.89 -13.01
C GLU A 171 -21.06 2.96 -11.79
N TRP A 172 -21.83 1.87 -11.79
CA TRP A 172 -21.75 0.82 -10.78
C TRP A 172 -20.38 0.12 -10.74
N GLY A 173 -19.85 -0.23 -11.91
CA GLY A 173 -18.49 -0.77 -12.02
C GLY A 173 -17.45 0.17 -11.43
N PHE A 174 -17.55 1.48 -11.69
CA PHE A 174 -16.65 2.46 -11.09
C PHE A 174 -16.73 2.47 -9.56
N MET A 175 -17.92 2.49 -8.97
CA MET A 175 -18.10 2.47 -7.51
C MET A 175 -17.44 1.28 -6.82
N VAL A 176 -17.56 0.09 -7.42
CA VAL A 176 -16.94 -1.15 -6.88
C VAL A 176 -15.42 -1.04 -6.87
N HIS A 177 -14.83 -0.54 -7.96
CA HIS A 177 -13.39 -0.37 -8.09
C HIS A 177 -12.84 0.73 -7.20
N ASP A 178 -13.59 1.83 -7.06
CA ASP A 178 -13.26 2.92 -6.14
C ASP A 178 -13.22 2.38 -4.70
N HIS A 179 -14.27 1.67 -4.26
CA HIS A 179 -14.28 1.03 -2.94
C HIS A 179 -13.14 0.04 -2.75
N ALA A 180 -12.86 -0.81 -3.74
CA ALA A 180 -11.72 -1.74 -3.70
C ALA A 180 -10.38 -1.00 -3.55
N SER A 181 -10.23 0.16 -4.19
CA SER A 181 -9.01 0.97 -4.07
C SER A 181 -8.86 1.59 -2.68
N VAL A 182 -9.95 2.04 -2.07
CA VAL A 182 -9.98 2.51 -0.68
C VAL A 182 -9.66 1.38 0.31
N CYS A 183 -10.11 0.16 0.02
CA CYS A 183 -9.86 -1.03 0.83
C CYS A 183 -8.38 -1.47 0.87
N VAL A 184 -7.53 -0.97 -0.02
CA VAL A 184 -6.09 -1.30 -0.02
C VAL A 184 -5.43 -0.84 1.29
N LYS A 185 -5.73 0.37 1.76
CA LYS A 185 -5.14 0.92 2.99
C LYS A 185 -5.41 0.06 4.24
N PRO A 186 -6.67 -0.29 4.57
CA PRO A 186 -6.95 -1.15 5.71
C PRO A 186 -6.35 -2.56 5.57
N LEU A 187 -6.30 -3.13 4.36
CA LEU A 187 -5.63 -4.41 4.14
C LEU A 187 -4.13 -4.33 4.46
N LEU A 188 -3.42 -3.35 3.89
CA LEU A 188 -1.98 -3.19 4.11
C LEU A 188 -1.66 -2.85 5.57
N SER A 189 -2.48 -2.03 6.20
CA SER A 189 -2.38 -1.66 7.61
C SER A 189 -2.54 -2.90 8.52
N SER A 190 -3.56 -3.72 8.27
CA SER A 190 -3.78 -4.99 8.99
C SER A 190 -2.62 -5.97 8.83
N ILE A 191 -2.16 -6.18 7.60
CA ILE A 191 -1.02 -7.08 7.33
C ILE A 191 0.24 -6.57 8.02
N SER A 192 0.47 -5.26 8.02
CA SER A 192 1.64 -4.68 8.71
C SER A 192 1.57 -4.88 10.23
N ASP A 193 0.38 -4.79 10.82
CA ASP A 193 0.19 -5.06 12.25
C ASP A 193 0.34 -6.55 12.56
N SER A 194 -0.26 -7.43 11.76
CA SER A 194 -0.17 -8.88 11.99
C SER A 194 1.25 -9.42 11.82
N TRP A 195 2.02 -8.91 10.85
CA TRP A 195 3.37 -9.39 10.56
C TRP A 195 4.44 -8.76 11.45
N TYR A 196 4.31 -7.46 11.78
CA TYR A 196 5.37 -6.68 12.43
C TYR A 196 4.96 -6.11 13.80
N GLY A 197 3.67 -6.20 14.18
CA GLY A 197 3.13 -5.59 15.39
C GLY A 197 3.14 -4.07 15.33
N VAL A 198 2.94 -3.51 14.13
CA VAL A 198 2.91 -2.08 13.85
C VAL A 198 1.63 -1.73 13.09
N ASP A 199 0.63 -1.18 13.79
CA ASP A 199 -0.52 -0.53 13.17
C ASP A 199 -0.10 0.83 12.58
N PHE A 200 0.30 0.81 11.31
CA PHE A 200 0.64 2.02 10.56
C PHE A 200 -0.56 2.49 9.73
N ARG A 201 -0.93 3.76 9.89
CA ARG A 201 -2.08 4.39 9.20
C ARG A 201 -1.65 5.70 8.56
N VAL A 202 -2.17 5.96 7.37
CA VAL A 202 -1.95 7.20 6.62
C VAL A 202 -3.29 7.75 6.21
N GLY A 203 -3.61 9.01 6.51
CA GLY A 203 -4.90 9.63 6.17
C GLY A 203 -6.12 8.87 6.71
N ASP A 204 -7.28 9.14 6.12
CA ASP A 204 -8.53 8.47 6.50
C ASP A 204 -8.57 7.04 5.96
N GLN A 205 -8.96 6.07 6.79
CA GLN A 205 -9.14 4.68 6.38
C GLN A 205 -10.35 4.06 7.07
N LEU A 206 -11.04 3.18 6.35
CA LEU A 206 -12.09 2.33 6.91
C LEU A 206 -11.45 1.22 7.79
N SER A 207 -12.27 0.53 8.57
CA SER A 207 -11.88 -0.74 9.18
C SER A 207 -12.10 -1.89 8.18
N ILE A 208 -11.41 -3.01 8.35
CA ILE A 208 -11.59 -4.19 7.48
C ILE A 208 -13.03 -4.67 7.53
N GLU A 209 -13.66 -4.66 8.71
CA GLU A 209 -15.05 -5.09 8.89
C GLU A 209 -16.00 -4.19 8.09
N ASN A 210 -15.78 -2.88 8.10
CA ASN A 210 -16.58 -1.95 7.30
C ASN A 210 -16.35 -2.12 5.80
N CYS A 211 -15.11 -2.39 5.38
CA CYS A 211 -14.79 -2.72 4.00
C CYS A 211 -15.57 -3.95 3.52
N LEU A 212 -15.52 -5.04 4.30
CA LEU A 212 -16.21 -6.29 4.00
C LEU A 212 -17.73 -6.14 4.06
N ARG A 213 -18.26 -5.38 5.02
CA ARG A 213 -19.69 -5.08 5.11
C ARG A 213 -20.22 -4.45 3.82
N VAL A 214 -19.54 -3.45 3.27
CA VAL A 214 -19.95 -2.83 1.99
C VAL A 214 -19.86 -3.83 0.83
N VAL A 215 -18.80 -4.64 0.79
CA VAL A 215 -18.64 -5.68 -0.24
C VAL A 215 -19.78 -6.71 -0.18
N GLU A 216 -20.20 -7.11 1.01
CA GLU A 216 -21.22 -8.13 1.21
C GLU A 216 -22.66 -7.59 1.10
N GLU A 217 -22.93 -6.44 1.69
CA GLU A 217 -24.30 -5.91 1.83
C GLU A 217 -24.68 -4.99 0.67
N GLU A 218 -23.77 -4.11 0.23
CA GLU A 218 -24.09 -3.10 -0.80
C GLU A 218 -23.79 -3.62 -2.20
N PHE A 219 -22.69 -4.39 -2.34
CA PHE A 219 -22.32 -5.00 -3.62
C PHE A 219 -22.85 -6.42 -3.79
N GLU A 220 -23.49 -6.98 -2.76
CA GLU A 220 -24.05 -8.34 -2.74
C GLU A 220 -23.02 -9.40 -3.16
N PHE A 221 -21.73 -9.18 -2.82
CA PHE A 221 -20.67 -10.06 -3.26
C PHE A 221 -20.71 -11.39 -2.50
N GLU A 222 -21.02 -12.46 -3.22
CA GLU A 222 -21.03 -13.80 -2.67
C GLU A 222 -19.64 -14.43 -2.63
N TRP A 223 -19.22 -14.80 -1.42
CA TRP A 223 -17.98 -15.51 -1.21
C TRP A 223 -18.14 -16.99 -1.56
N LEU A 224 -17.28 -17.52 -2.44
CA LEU A 224 -17.27 -18.95 -2.73
C LEU A 224 -16.97 -19.77 -1.46
N ASN A 225 -17.68 -20.90 -1.31
CA ASN A 225 -17.55 -21.82 -0.16
C ASN A 225 -16.12 -22.38 0.00
N ASP A 226 -15.42 -22.57 -1.11
CA ASP A 226 -13.98 -22.77 -1.08
C ASP A 226 -13.36 -21.39 -1.30
N LYS A 227 -12.72 -20.85 -0.25
CA LYS A 227 -12.17 -19.47 -0.17
C LYS A 227 -11.07 -19.19 -1.22
N VAL A 228 -10.94 -20.06 -2.22
CA VAL A 228 -9.75 -20.27 -3.00
C VAL A 228 -9.96 -20.72 -4.46
N THR A 229 -11.19 -20.81 -4.93
CA THR A 229 -11.48 -21.21 -6.32
C THR A 229 -12.05 -20.06 -7.14
N TYR A 230 -11.47 -18.88 -7.01
CA TYR A 230 -11.72 -17.79 -7.95
C TYR A 230 -10.78 -17.91 -9.15
N ASP A 231 -10.94 -18.99 -9.92
CA ASP A 231 -10.35 -19.12 -11.27
C ASP A 231 -11.19 -18.34 -12.31
N ASP A 232 -12.37 -17.82 -11.94
CA ASP A 232 -13.05 -16.80 -12.73
C ASP A 232 -12.29 -15.49 -12.65
N ASP A 233 -11.64 -15.14 -13.75
CA ASP A 233 -10.84 -13.92 -13.93
C ASP A 233 -11.69 -12.64 -14.08
N SER A 234 -13.02 -12.78 -14.05
CA SER A 234 -13.96 -11.72 -14.36
C SER A 234 -14.91 -11.48 -13.19
N ILE A 235 -14.72 -10.35 -12.52
CA ILE A 235 -15.71 -9.83 -11.57
C ILE A 235 -17.01 -9.47 -12.30
N ARG A 236 -16.94 -9.19 -13.60
CA ARG A 236 -18.06 -8.75 -14.45
C ARG A 236 -19.22 -9.72 -14.46
N ASP A 237 -18.97 -11.03 -14.40
CA ASP A 237 -20.07 -12.02 -14.40
C ASP A 237 -20.83 -12.07 -13.06
N ARG A 238 -20.26 -11.46 -12.00
CA ARG A 238 -20.82 -11.43 -10.64
C ARG A 238 -21.43 -10.08 -10.26
N TYR A 239 -20.98 -8.97 -10.85
CA TYR A 239 -21.46 -7.61 -10.54
C TYR A 239 -22.54 -7.10 -11.51
N VAL A 240 -22.87 -7.88 -12.52
CA VAL A 240 -24.04 -7.61 -13.37
C VAL A 240 -25.28 -8.13 -12.63
N THR A 241 -25.64 -7.46 -11.54
CA THR A 241 -27.02 -7.50 -11.03
C THR A 241 -27.93 -6.77 -12.02
N GLU A 242 -29.25 -6.93 -11.91
CA GLU A 242 -30.22 -6.19 -12.74
C GLU A 242 -30.00 -4.67 -12.65
N ARG A 243 -29.48 -4.14 -11.53
CA ARG A 243 -29.11 -2.72 -11.36
C ARG A 243 -27.91 -2.25 -12.18
N GLY A 244 -26.95 -3.12 -12.47
CA GLY A 244 -25.79 -2.80 -13.32
C GLY A 244 -26.09 -2.93 -14.82
N ARG A 245 -27.32 -3.37 -15.19
CA ARG A 245 -27.81 -3.49 -16.57
C ARG A 245 -28.68 -2.31 -17.02
N GLU A 246 -29.14 -1.48 -16.08
CA GLU A 246 -29.85 -0.22 -16.35
C GLU A 246 -28.86 0.92 -16.61
#